data_AF-A0A9D3XGB4-F1
#
_entry.id   AF-A0A9D3XGB4-F1
#
_cell.length_a   1.000
_cell.length_b   1.000
_cell.length_c   1.000
_cell.angle_alpha   90.00
_cell.angle_beta   90.00
_cell.angle_gamma   90.00
#
_symmetry.space_group_name_H-M   'P 1'
#
loop_
_entity.id
_entity.type
_entity.pdbx_description
1 polymer ?
#
loop_
_entity_poly.entity_id
_entity_poly.type
_entity_poly.pdbx_seq_one_letter_code
_entity_poly.pdbx_strand_id
1 'polypeptide(L)'
;MERFVRSRRAALQEHVQHRQEVHVVLGNESCDLDSMVSALALAYYLAKTSLESKAVFVPVLNIPRSEFPLRTESAFLLQEQQIPDSCLIFRDEIDLHALHRAGLLSLTLVDHHILPSGDAALEEAVIEVIDHRPLEREPRCRVTAELVGSCATLVTERIVQGPAELLDRQTAALLRGTIILDCVNMTPEAGKVTPKDTQYVALLESKFPDLPARSVLFEALQTAKFDVSGLTTDQMLRKDLKVLSSDGLVLAISAVYVTLEAFLQRPGLQQDLCAFCQRHGYGGLVAMTISFNERNEPFRQLAVYSQHPAVRTAVCGVLERANNPPLDLSPLGSLYPNICAYHQGNTVASRKKVLPILKDFLRERGITAGPMHPADTGSCGTTRPEPKDSSAGCGESGENPEDSDVAGEAGAPEYEPRGRRDPARCPRHGDALLEDDAPLPPTPMNSLVDECPLDRGLPKLSAEAIFEKFSHITVVRPSASGSPEKK
;
A
#
# COMPACT_ATOMS: atom_id res chain seq x y z
N MET A 1 6.44 -23.39 10.76
CA MET A 1 6.02 -21.98 10.94
C MET A 1 4.70 -21.81 11.73
N GLU A 2 3.56 -22.24 11.21
CA GLU A 2 2.18 -22.00 11.68
C GLU A 2 1.94 -21.98 13.20
N ARG A 3 2.35 -23.04 13.92
CA ARG A 3 2.16 -23.14 15.39
C ARG A 3 2.86 -22.02 16.17
N PHE A 4 4.00 -21.53 15.67
CA PHE A 4 4.69 -20.38 16.25
C PHE A 4 3.84 -19.12 16.08
N VAL A 5 3.42 -18.81 14.85
CA VAL A 5 2.60 -17.63 14.52
C VAL A 5 1.32 -17.60 15.35
N ARG A 6 0.55 -18.70 15.40
CA ARG A 6 -0.65 -18.85 16.24
C ARG A 6 -0.44 -18.51 17.71
N SER A 7 0.73 -18.81 18.27
CA SER A 7 1.04 -18.52 19.68
C SER A 7 1.41 -17.06 19.95
N ARG A 8 1.79 -16.27 18.93
CA ARG A 8 2.37 -14.93 19.13
C ARG A 8 1.41 -13.94 19.75
N ARG A 9 0.13 -13.94 19.36
CA ARG A 9 -0.87 -13.00 19.90
C ARG A 9 -1.06 -13.17 21.41
N ALA A 10 -1.17 -14.41 21.88
CA ALA A 10 -1.30 -14.71 23.31
C ALA A 10 -0.01 -14.37 24.08
N ALA A 11 1.15 -14.77 23.58
CA ALA A 11 2.44 -14.49 24.22
C ALA A 11 2.76 -12.98 24.28
N LEU A 12 2.41 -12.21 23.23
CA LEU A 12 2.50 -10.75 23.24
C LEU A 12 1.60 -10.15 24.33
N GLN A 13 0.34 -10.58 24.42
CA GLN A 13 -0.60 -10.11 25.44
C GLN A 13 -0.10 -10.44 26.86
N GLU A 14 0.44 -11.63 27.07
CA GLU A 14 1.04 -12.07 28.33
C GLU A 14 2.24 -11.19 28.73
N HIS A 15 3.17 -10.93 27.81
CA HIS A 15 4.35 -10.08 28.08
C HIS A 15 3.97 -8.62 28.32
N VAL A 16 3.00 -8.08 27.57
CA VAL A 16 2.45 -6.72 27.79
C VAL A 16 1.82 -6.61 29.18
N GLN A 17 1.04 -7.60 29.61
CA GLN A 17 0.40 -7.63 30.93
C GLN A 17 1.42 -7.72 32.07
N HIS A 18 2.43 -8.58 31.94
CA HIS A 18 3.47 -8.79 32.95
C HIS A 18 4.65 -7.80 32.86
N ARG A 19 4.59 -6.82 31.93
CA ARG A 19 5.65 -5.84 31.65
C ARG A 19 7.02 -6.49 31.38
N GLN A 20 7.02 -7.53 30.56
CA GLN A 20 8.19 -8.23 30.08
C GLN A 20 8.64 -7.70 28.71
N GLU A 21 9.87 -8.02 28.31
CA GLU A 21 10.45 -7.57 27.04
C GLU A 21 9.71 -8.18 25.83
N VAL A 22 9.58 -7.38 24.78
CA VAL A 22 9.02 -7.74 23.48
C VAL A 22 10.06 -7.43 22.40
N HIS A 23 10.54 -8.46 21.73
CA HIS A 23 11.40 -8.32 20.56
C HIS A 23 10.53 -8.36 19.31
N VAL A 24 10.37 -7.22 18.63
CA VAL A 24 9.65 -7.16 17.36
C VAL A 24 10.62 -7.29 16.19
N VAL A 25 10.30 -8.18 15.25
CA VAL A 25 10.89 -8.18 13.91
C VAL A 25 9.92 -7.48 12.97
N LEU A 26 10.37 -6.39 12.35
CA LEU A 26 9.54 -5.46 11.58
C LEU A 26 10.01 -5.43 10.13
N GLY A 27 9.07 -5.56 9.18
CA GLY A 27 9.29 -5.28 7.76
C GLY A 27 9.09 -3.81 7.40
N ASN A 28 9.36 -3.41 6.16
CA ASN A 28 9.10 -2.05 5.68
C ASN A 28 7.59 -1.78 5.48
N GLU A 29 7.22 -0.51 5.31
CA GLU A 29 5.83 -0.06 5.21
C GLU A 29 5.13 -0.42 3.88
N SER A 30 5.84 -0.96 2.89
CA SER A 30 5.19 -1.66 1.77
C SER A 30 4.48 -2.92 2.27
N CYS A 31 5.10 -3.60 3.25
CA CYS A 31 4.75 -4.92 3.74
C CYS A 31 4.43 -5.89 2.58
N ASP A 32 5.31 -5.91 1.58
CA ASP A 32 5.26 -6.86 0.48
C ASP A 32 5.61 -8.29 0.92
N LEU A 33 5.85 -9.17 -0.04
CA LEU A 33 6.14 -10.58 0.23
C LEU A 33 7.45 -10.76 1.01
N ASP A 34 8.48 -9.97 0.71
CA ASP A 34 9.78 -10.09 1.35
C ASP A 34 9.75 -9.54 2.76
N SER A 35 9.31 -8.30 2.95
CA SER A 35 9.11 -7.71 4.28
C SER A 35 8.26 -8.59 5.20
N MET A 36 7.20 -9.23 4.68
CA MET A 36 6.39 -10.17 5.46
C MET A 36 7.16 -11.47 5.78
N VAL A 37 7.71 -12.15 4.77
CA VAL A 37 8.33 -13.48 4.96
C VAL A 37 9.63 -13.39 5.74
N SER A 38 10.48 -12.41 5.45
CA SER A 38 11.70 -12.13 6.21
C SER A 38 11.38 -11.88 7.69
N ALA A 39 10.31 -11.15 8.01
CA ALA A 39 9.91 -10.92 9.40
C ALA A 39 9.41 -12.21 10.09
N LEU A 40 8.51 -12.95 9.43
CA LEU A 40 7.99 -14.23 9.93
C LEU A 40 9.10 -15.26 10.18
N ALA A 41 9.99 -15.45 9.20
CA ALA A 41 11.07 -16.43 9.24
C ALA A 41 12.13 -16.08 10.28
N LEU A 42 12.57 -14.82 10.36
CA LEU A 42 13.57 -14.41 11.34
C LEU A 42 13.00 -14.42 12.77
N ALA A 43 11.76 -13.97 12.99
CA ALA A 43 11.14 -14.04 14.32
C ALA A 43 10.99 -15.49 14.81
N TYR A 44 10.64 -16.42 13.91
CA TYR A 44 10.56 -17.85 14.22
C TYR A 44 11.93 -18.43 14.62
N TYR A 45 12.98 -18.07 13.89
CA TYR A 45 14.35 -18.48 14.18
C TYR A 45 14.88 -17.93 15.51
N LEU A 46 14.66 -16.63 15.77
CA LEU A 46 15.10 -16.00 17.02
C LEU A 46 14.38 -16.62 18.23
N ALA A 47 13.07 -16.84 18.13
CA ALA A 47 12.27 -17.55 19.15
C ALA A 47 12.73 -19.00 19.45
N LYS A 48 13.57 -19.57 18.59
CA LYS A 48 14.08 -20.95 18.70
C LYS A 48 15.56 -21.02 19.10
N THR A 49 16.33 -19.97 18.85
CA THR A 49 17.77 -19.91 19.15
C THR A 49 18.07 -19.14 20.43
N SER A 50 17.29 -18.11 20.75
CA SER A 50 17.50 -17.23 21.91
C SER A 50 16.95 -17.83 23.22
N LEU A 51 17.34 -19.07 23.54
CA LEU A 51 16.81 -19.84 24.69
C LEU A 51 17.05 -19.19 26.07
N GLU A 52 18.04 -18.31 26.18
CA GLU A 52 18.35 -17.55 27.40
C GLU A 52 17.59 -16.21 27.49
N SER A 53 16.95 -15.77 26.39
CA SER A 53 16.20 -14.52 26.36
C SER A 53 14.86 -14.65 27.10
N LYS A 54 14.48 -13.57 27.80
CA LYS A 54 13.17 -13.41 28.43
C LYS A 54 12.19 -12.63 27.55
N ALA A 55 12.58 -12.26 26.33
CA ALA A 55 11.75 -11.52 25.39
C ALA A 55 10.82 -12.44 24.61
N VAL A 56 9.60 -11.98 24.31
CA VAL A 56 8.76 -12.62 23.29
C VAL A 56 9.17 -12.09 21.92
N PHE A 57 9.65 -12.99 21.06
CA PHE A 57 9.92 -12.67 19.66
C PHE A 57 8.61 -12.69 18.87
N VAL A 58 8.31 -11.58 18.19
CA VAL A 58 7.04 -11.31 17.49
C VAL A 58 7.33 -10.73 16.10
N PRO A 59 6.87 -11.37 15.01
CA PRO A 59 6.84 -10.74 13.69
C PRO A 59 5.66 -9.76 13.63
N VAL A 60 5.91 -8.52 13.20
CA VAL A 60 4.87 -7.50 12.99
C VAL A 60 4.89 -7.07 11.53
N LEU A 61 3.73 -7.15 10.89
CA LEU A 61 3.52 -6.65 9.53
C LEU A 61 3.28 -5.13 9.63
N ASN A 62 4.13 -4.34 8.97
CA ASN A 62 4.23 -2.88 9.20
C ASN A 62 3.15 -2.07 8.43
N ILE A 63 1.93 -2.59 8.41
CA ILE A 63 0.72 -1.99 7.83
C ILE A 63 -0.47 -2.25 8.78
N PRO A 64 -1.57 -1.49 8.70
CA PRO A 64 -2.82 -1.83 9.35
C PRO A 64 -3.41 -3.16 8.84
N ARG A 65 -4.17 -3.90 9.66
CA ARG A 65 -4.84 -5.14 9.25
C ARG A 65 -5.76 -4.93 8.02
N SER A 66 -6.37 -3.76 7.89
CA SER A 66 -7.24 -3.38 6.75
C SER A 66 -6.52 -3.19 5.41
N GLU A 67 -5.18 -3.19 5.41
CA GLU A 67 -4.31 -3.07 4.23
C GLU A 67 -3.76 -4.42 3.76
N PHE A 68 -3.83 -5.47 4.59
CA PHE A 68 -3.29 -6.79 4.25
C PHE A 68 -3.96 -7.46 3.04
N PRO A 69 -5.30 -7.41 2.85
CA PRO A 69 -5.93 -8.01 1.68
C PRO A 69 -5.41 -7.47 0.34
N LEU A 70 -4.74 -6.32 0.30
CA LEU A 70 -4.18 -5.74 -0.93
C LEU A 70 -2.89 -6.46 -1.38
N ARG A 71 -2.22 -7.17 -0.45
CA ARG A 71 -0.99 -7.95 -0.66
C ARG A 71 -1.40 -9.37 -1.06
N THR A 72 -2.07 -9.48 -2.21
CA THR A 72 -2.76 -10.69 -2.66
C THR A 72 -1.80 -11.85 -2.93
N GLU A 73 -0.55 -11.59 -3.31
CA GLU A 73 0.52 -12.59 -3.38
C GLU A 73 0.92 -13.14 -1.98
N SER A 74 0.90 -12.29 -0.95
CA SER A 74 1.22 -12.66 0.43
C SER A 74 0.08 -13.48 1.06
N ALA A 75 -1.17 -13.04 0.85
CA ALA A 75 -2.35 -13.79 1.28
C ALA A 75 -2.39 -15.19 0.61
N PHE A 76 -2.12 -15.26 -0.69
CA PHE A 76 -2.02 -16.52 -1.43
C PHE A 76 -0.92 -17.44 -0.87
N LEU A 77 0.31 -16.94 -0.67
CA LEU A 77 1.41 -17.79 -0.18
C LEU A 77 1.16 -18.29 1.25
N LEU A 78 0.56 -17.49 2.12
CA LEU A 78 0.15 -17.94 3.45
C LEU A 78 -0.96 -18.99 3.40
N GLN A 79 -1.94 -18.84 2.51
CA GLN A 79 -3.01 -19.82 2.30
C GLN A 79 -2.45 -21.17 1.80
N GLU A 80 -1.55 -21.15 0.80
CA GLU A 80 -0.84 -22.34 0.31
C GLU A 80 0.00 -23.02 1.41
N GLN A 81 0.54 -22.24 2.35
CA GLN A 81 1.24 -22.76 3.52
C GLN A 81 0.35 -23.00 4.75
N GLN A 82 -0.98 -22.90 4.62
CA GLN A 82 -1.97 -23.16 5.68
C GLN A 82 -1.81 -22.27 6.94
N ILE A 83 -1.29 -21.06 6.78
CA ILE A 83 -1.12 -20.06 7.84
C ILE A 83 -2.29 -19.05 7.76
N PRO A 84 -3.21 -18.99 8.74
CA PRO A 84 -4.29 -18.02 8.72
C PRO A 84 -3.79 -16.60 9.03
N ASP A 85 -4.26 -15.61 8.27
CA ASP A 85 -3.98 -14.17 8.45
C ASP A 85 -4.45 -13.61 9.81
N SER A 86 -5.49 -14.19 10.38
CA SER A 86 -5.97 -13.96 11.74
C SER A 86 -4.92 -14.23 12.82
N CYS A 87 -3.88 -15.02 12.51
CA CYS A 87 -2.78 -15.35 13.42
C CYS A 87 -1.63 -14.33 13.37
N LEU A 88 -1.55 -13.53 12.31
CA LEU A 88 -0.56 -12.46 12.15
C LEU A 88 -0.82 -11.32 13.14
N ILE A 89 0.16 -10.44 13.35
CA ILE A 89 0.04 -9.21 14.14
C ILE A 89 0.40 -8.04 13.23
N PHE A 90 -0.50 -7.07 13.16
CA PHE A 90 -0.38 -5.88 12.32
C PHE A 90 0.00 -4.64 13.11
N ARG A 91 0.38 -3.57 12.41
CA ARG A 91 0.91 -2.36 13.04
C ARG A 91 -0.12 -1.59 13.87
N ASP A 92 -1.39 -1.73 13.54
CA ASP A 92 -2.54 -1.21 14.29
C ASP A 92 -2.92 -2.08 15.51
N GLU A 93 -2.28 -3.23 15.71
CA GLU A 93 -2.55 -4.17 16.81
C GLU A 93 -1.48 -4.14 17.93
N ILE A 94 -0.47 -3.27 17.84
CA ILE A 94 0.64 -3.16 18.81
C ILE A 94 1.20 -1.74 18.92
N ASP A 95 1.12 -1.12 20.11
CA ASP A 95 1.75 0.19 20.38
C ASP A 95 3.25 0.03 20.69
N LEU A 96 4.07 0.03 19.62
CA LEU A 96 5.53 0.02 19.72
C LEU A 96 6.06 1.23 20.51
N HIS A 97 5.41 2.40 20.41
CA HIS A 97 5.84 3.61 21.11
C HIS A 97 5.58 3.51 22.61
N ALA A 98 4.51 2.85 23.06
CA ALA A 98 4.32 2.53 24.48
C ALA A 98 5.32 1.50 24.99
N LEU A 99 5.63 0.45 24.22
CA LEU A 99 6.65 -0.54 24.60
C LEU A 99 8.03 0.11 24.72
N HIS A 100 8.42 0.98 23.78
CA HIS A 100 9.66 1.74 23.83
C HIS A 100 9.70 2.70 25.03
N ARG A 101 8.66 3.53 25.24
CA ARG A 101 8.54 4.40 26.44
C ARG A 101 8.56 3.64 27.77
N ALA A 102 8.17 2.36 27.77
CA ALA A 102 8.20 1.50 28.95
C ALA A 102 9.56 0.82 29.20
N GLY A 103 10.53 0.93 28.28
CA GLY A 103 11.81 0.22 28.32
C GLY A 103 11.69 -1.27 28.00
N LEU A 104 10.68 -1.67 27.21
CA LEU A 104 10.32 -3.08 26.95
C LEU A 104 10.43 -3.48 25.47
N LEU A 105 10.84 -2.58 24.57
CA LEU A 105 10.95 -2.86 23.14
C LEU A 105 12.40 -3.09 22.71
N SER A 106 12.63 -4.21 22.03
CA SER A 106 13.79 -4.47 21.19
C SER A 106 13.32 -4.64 19.73
N LEU A 107 14.01 -4.03 18.75
CA LEU A 107 13.67 -4.09 17.33
C LEU A 107 14.76 -4.77 16.49
N THR A 108 14.33 -5.67 15.61
CA THR A 108 15.10 -6.03 14.41
C THR A 108 14.36 -5.55 13.18
N LEU A 109 15.01 -4.74 12.35
CA LEU A 109 14.48 -4.36 11.04
C LEU A 109 14.91 -5.40 10.02
N VAL A 110 13.97 -5.85 9.19
CA VAL A 110 14.23 -6.65 8.00
C VAL A 110 13.72 -5.91 6.78
N ASP A 111 14.43 -6.06 5.66
CA ASP A 111 14.06 -5.44 4.38
C ASP A 111 13.91 -3.89 4.47
N HIS A 112 14.57 -3.28 5.46
CA HIS A 112 14.84 -1.84 5.58
C HIS A 112 15.89 -1.54 6.67
N HIS A 113 16.52 -0.37 6.57
CA HIS A 113 17.47 0.19 7.54
C HIS A 113 17.11 1.62 8.01
N ILE A 114 15.94 2.15 7.59
CA ILE A 114 15.43 3.48 7.95
C ILE A 114 13.96 3.36 8.37
N LEU A 115 13.67 3.72 9.61
CA LEU A 115 12.29 3.86 10.10
C LEU A 115 11.64 5.13 9.51
N PRO A 116 10.32 5.12 9.23
CA PRO A 116 9.61 6.31 8.77
C PRO A 116 9.62 7.41 9.84
N SER A 117 9.39 8.66 9.45
CA SER A 117 9.51 9.84 10.34
C SER A 117 8.67 9.75 11.62
N GLY A 118 7.46 9.19 11.55
CA GLY A 118 6.60 8.93 12.73
C GLY A 118 7.16 7.92 13.73
N ASP A 119 8.18 7.15 13.34
CA ASP A 119 8.87 6.15 14.15
C ASP A 119 10.31 6.52 14.50
N ALA A 120 10.76 7.76 14.21
CA ALA A 120 12.13 8.20 14.48
C ALA A 120 12.55 8.04 15.97
N ALA A 121 11.60 8.04 16.90
CA ALA A 121 11.86 7.75 18.32
C ALA A 121 12.21 6.27 18.61
N LEU A 122 11.73 5.33 17.79
CA LEU A 122 11.97 3.89 17.95
C LEU A 122 13.38 3.47 17.49
N GLU A 123 14.13 4.36 16.84
CA GLU A 123 15.51 4.13 16.39
C GLU A 123 16.43 3.65 17.52
N GLU A 124 16.24 4.15 18.76
CA GLU A 124 17.04 3.72 19.92
C GLU A 124 16.74 2.29 20.39
N ALA A 125 15.62 1.68 19.93
CA ALA A 125 15.30 0.29 20.17
C ALA A 125 15.85 -0.67 19.09
N VAL A 126 16.44 -0.16 18.00
CA VAL A 126 16.95 -0.99 16.90
C VAL A 126 18.27 -1.63 17.27
N ILE A 127 18.27 -2.96 17.44
CA ILE A 127 19.45 -3.75 17.81
C ILE A 127 20.04 -4.58 16.66
N GLU A 128 19.25 -4.86 15.61
CA GLU A 128 19.75 -5.49 14.38
C GLU A 128 19.01 -4.98 13.13
N VAL A 129 19.72 -4.89 12.01
CA VAL A 129 19.22 -4.61 10.66
C VAL A 129 19.67 -5.73 9.72
N ILE A 130 18.74 -6.26 8.92
CA ILE A 130 19.04 -7.11 7.76
C ILE A 130 18.35 -6.49 6.55
N ASP A 131 19.10 -5.99 5.57
CA ASP A 131 18.55 -5.31 4.38
C ASP A 131 19.35 -5.73 3.14
N HIS A 132 18.70 -5.77 1.97
CA HIS A 132 19.35 -6.10 0.70
C HIS A 132 19.66 -4.88 -0.17
N ARG A 133 19.34 -3.67 0.33
CA ARG A 133 19.47 -2.39 -0.36
C ARG A 133 20.78 -1.66 0.00
N PRO A 134 21.24 -0.69 -0.82
CA PRO A 134 22.32 0.21 -0.44
C PRO A 134 21.98 0.96 0.85
N LEU A 135 22.94 1.04 1.78
CA LEU A 135 22.77 1.81 3.01
C LEU A 135 22.90 3.31 2.72
N GLU A 136 21.85 4.07 2.99
CA GLU A 136 21.82 5.55 2.87
C GLU A 136 22.52 6.23 4.06
N ARG A 137 22.61 5.52 5.19
CA ARG A 137 23.32 5.88 6.43
C ARG A 137 23.82 4.61 7.12
N GLU A 138 24.85 4.71 7.95
CA GLU A 138 25.26 3.60 8.84
C GLU A 138 24.34 3.51 10.07
N PRO A 139 23.62 2.39 10.29
CA PRO A 139 22.87 2.15 11.53
C PRO A 139 23.80 1.99 12.74
N ARG A 140 23.32 2.36 13.94
CA ARG A 140 24.08 2.26 15.21
C ARG A 140 24.10 0.85 15.84
N CYS A 141 23.61 -0.15 15.11
CA CYS A 141 23.29 -1.48 15.61
C CYS A 141 24.10 -2.57 14.90
N ARG A 142 23.77 -3.85 15.11
CA ARG A 142 24.28 -4.92 14.23
C ARG A 142 23.66 -4.77 12.83
N VAL A 143 24.45 -4.90 11.77
CA VAL A 143 23.95 -4.77 10.39
C VAL A 143 24.41 -5.96 9.55
N THR A 144 23.50 -6.51 8.75
CA THR A 144 23.77 -7.45 7.67
C THR A 144 23.20 -6.85 6.38
N ALA A 145 24.05 -6.20 5.58
CA ALA A 145 23.65 -5.54 4.34
C ALA A 145 24.49 -6.04 3.16
N GLU A 146 23.83 -6.57 2.13
CA GLU A 146 24.47 -7.09 0.91
C GLU A 146 23.50 -6.97 -0.26
N LEU A 147 23.98 -6.53 -1.43
CA LEU A 147 23.17 -6.37 -2.63
C LEU A 147 22.81 -7.74 -3.23
N VAL A 148 21.66 -8.27 -2.82
CA VAL A 148 21.04 -9.51 -3.33
C VAL A 148 19.64 -9.24 -3.86
N GLY A 149 19.03 -10.20 -4.57
CA GLY A 149 17.71 -10.01 -5.17
C GLY A 149 16.55 -9.95 -4.17
N SER A 150 16.74 -10.46 -2.96
CA SER A 150 15.72 -10.52 -1.90
C SER A 150 16.36 -10.53 -0.50
N CYS A 151 15.81 -9.78 0.46
CA CYS A 151 16.19 -9.86 1.87
C CYS A 151 15.97 -11.26 2.45
N ALA A 152 14.96 -12.00 1.96
CA ALA A 152 14.74 -13.40 2.34
C ALA A 152 15.92 -14.33 2.00
N THR A 153 16.81 -13.96 1.06
CA THR A 153 18.10 -14.65 0.84
C THR A 153 19.03 -14.51 2.05
N LEU A 154 19.13 -13.31 2.63
CA LEU A 154 19.95 -13.03 3.82
C LEU A 154 19.33 -13.65 5.09
N VAL A 155 18.00 -13.65 5.20
CA VAL A 155 17.30 -14.39 6.27
C VAL A 155 17.46 -15.90 6.12
N THR A 156 17.45 -16.44 4.89
CA THR A 156 17.74 -17.86 4.64
C THR A 156 19.15 -18.22 5.08
N GLU A 157 20.16 -17.42 4.71
CA GLU A 157 21.54 -17.57 5.17
C GLU A 157 21.64 -17.62 6.71
N ARG A 158 21.06 -16.62 7.38
CA ARG A 158 21.02 -16.51 8.84
C ARG A 158 20.40 -17.73 9.51
N ILE A 159 19.37 -18.32 8.89
CA ILE A 159 18.69 -19.52 9.38
C ILE A 159 19.57 -20.77 9.23
N VAL A 160 20.18 -20.98 8.06
CA VAL A 160 20.93 -22.22 7.78
C VAL A 160 22.35 -22.24 8.37
N GLN A 161 22.85 -21.09 8.84
CA GLN A 161 24.01 -21.01 9.73
C GLN A 161 23.69 -21.43 11.19
N GLY A 162 22.41 -21.53 11.57
CA GLY A 162 21.97 -22.03 12.86
C GLY A 162 21.68 -23.54 12.90
N PRO A 163 21.05 -24.05 13.98
CA PRO A 163 20.69 -25.46 14.10
C PRO A 163 19.76 -25.91 12.96
N ALA A 164 20.14 -26.95 12.23
CA ALA A 164 19.48 -27.37 11.00
C ALA A 164 18.00 -27.79 11.18
N GLU A 165 17.60 -28.19 12.39
CA GLU A 165 16.22 -28.55 12.77
C GLU A 165 15.23 -27.38 12.75
N LEU A 166 15.73 -26.13 12.69
CA LEU A 166 14.87 -24.93 12.74
C LEU A 166 14.29 -24.53 11.39
N LEU A 167 14.93 -24.94 10.29
CA LEU A 167 14.39 -24.77 8.95
C LEU A 167 13.36 -25.88 8.69
N ASP A 168 12.09 -25.62 8.99
CA ASP A 168 10.99 -26.51 8.59
C ASP A 168 10.53 -26.26 7.14
N ARG A 169 9.90 -27.26 6.53
CA ARG A 169 9.39 -27.22 5.13
C ARG A 169 8.54 -25.97 4.85
N GLN A 170 7.70 -25.58 5.80
CA GLN A 170 6.78 -24.45 5.68
C GLN A 170 7.56 -23.12 5.63
N THR A 171 8.60 -22.99 6.46
CA THR A 171 9.52 -21.85 6.46
C THR A 171 10.36 -21.81 5.19
N ALA A 172 10.86 -22.97 4.73
CA ALA A 172 11.58 -23.11 3.47
C ALA A 172 10.71 -22.74 2.25
N ALA A 173 9.43 -23.12 2.24
CA ALA A 173 8.48 -22.77 1.18
C ALA A 173 8.20 -21.26 1.12
N LEU A 174 8.02 -20.61 2.28
CA LEU A 174 7.86 -19.14 2.36
C LEU A 174 9.09 -18.42 1.81
N LEU A 175 10.28 -18.73 2.34
CA LEU A 175 11.55 -18.12 1.92
C LEU A 175 11.81 -18.33 0.43
N ARG A 176 11.68 -19.58 -0.05
CA ARG A 176 11.89 -19.92 -1.46
C ARG A 176 10.89 -19.21 -2.38
N GLY A 177 9.61 -19.15 -2.04
CA GLY A 177 8.59 -18.48 -2.85
C GLY A 177 8.86 -16.98 -3.01
N THR A 178 9.32 -16.35 -1.93
CA THR A 178 9.74 -14.94 -1.90
C THR A 178 10.90 -14.68 -2.85
N ILE A 179 12.04 -15.34 -2.62
CA ILE A 179 13.25 -15.14 -3.44
C ILE A 179 12.96 -15.46 -4.92
N ILE A 180 12.13 -16.48 -5.22
CA ILE A 180 11.70 -16.79 -6.59
C ILE A 180 10.87 -15.67 -7.23
N LEU A 181 10.00 -14.99 -6.50
CA LEU A 181 9.21 -13.87 -7.02
C LEU A 181 10.11 -12.67 -7.32
N ASP A 182 10.94 -12.26 -6.37
CA ASP A 182 11.73 -11.03 -6.48
C ASP A 182 12.93 -11.18 -7.41
N CYS A 183 13.56 -12.36 -7.46
CA CYS A 183 14.57 -12.72 -8.47
C CYS A 183 13.97 -13.13 -9.83
N VAL A 184 12.66 -12.93 -10.06
CA VAL A 184 11.96 -13.17 -11.35
C VAL A 184 12.22 -14.57 -11.90
N ASN A 185 11.83 -15.60 -11.15
CA ASN A 185 12.06 -17.02 -11.43
C ASN A 185 13.55 -17.40 -11.59
N MET A 186 14.46 -16.63 -10.97
CA MET A 186 15.92 -16.76 -11.10
C MET A 186 16.44 -16.47 -12.53
N THR A 187 15.77 -15.59 -13.27
CA THR A 187 16.08 -15.27 -14.66
C THR A 187 17.19 -14.20 -14.74
N PRO A 188 18.43 -14.51 -15.20
CA PRO A 188 19.53 -13.54 -15.22
C PRO A 188 19.25 -12.31 -16.08
N GLU A 189 18.48 -12.48 -17.16
CA GLU A 189 18.08 -11.42 -18.10
C GLU A 189 17.17 -10.36 -17.45
N ALA A 190 16.59 -10.64 -16.27
CA ALA A 190 15.82 -9.67 -15.50
C ALA A 190 16.70 -8.76 -14.62
N GLY A 191 18.01 -9.02 -14.52
CA GLY A 191 18.97 -8.18 -13.78
C GLY A 191 18.83 -8.15 -12.25
N LYS A 192 17.91 -8.95 -11.68
CA LYS A 192 17.62 -8.97 -10.24
C LYS A 192 18.24 -10.13 -9.45
N VAL A 193 18.64 -11.22 -10.11
CA VAL A 193 19.15 -12.42 -9.45
C VAL A 193 20.66 -12.36 -9.24
N THR A 194 21.14 -12.73 -8.05
CA THR A 194 22.58 -12.88 -7.76
C THR A 194 22.97 -14.36 -7.60
N PRO A 195 24.29 -14.66 -7.60
CA PRO A 195 24.77 -16.00 -7.26
C PRO A 195 24.31 -16.47 -5.86
N LYS A 196 24.14 -15.55 -4.91
CA LYS A 196 23.74 -15.86 -3.53
C LYS A 196 22.27 -16.27 -3.43
N ASP A 197 21.38 -15.59 -4.15
CA ASP A 197 19.96 -16.00 -4.27
C ASP A 197 19.85 -17.40 -4.90
N THR A 198 20.62 -17.63 -5.96
CA THR A 198 20.68 -18.92 -6.67
C THR A 198 21.19 -20.04 -5.76
N GLN A 199 22.26 -19.78 -4.99
CA GLN A 199 22.81 -20.71 -4.00
C GLN A 199 21.79 -21.08 -2.93
N TYR A 200 21.12 -20.09 -2.31
CA TYR A 200 20.22 -20.37 -1.20
C TYR A 200 18.91 -21.02 -1.63
N VAL A 201 18.34 -20.68 -2.79
CA VAL A 201 17.18 -21.43 -3.31
C VAL A 201 17.55 -22.85 -3.72
N ALA A 202 18.72 -23.09 -4.32
CA ALA A 202 19.19 -24.46 -4.57
C ALA A 202 19.41 -25.26 -3.26
N LEU A 203 19.89 -24.60 -2.20
CA LEU A 203 20.04 -25.21 -0.88
C LEU A 203 18.66 -25.57 -0.27
N LEU A 204 17.66 -24.68 -0.35
CA LEU A 204 16.30 -24.94 0.11
C LEU A 204 15.68 -26.12 -0.66
N GLU A 205 15.83 -26.16 -1.99
CA GLU A 205 15.36 -27.27 -2.84
C GLU A 205 16.05 -28.60 -2.51
N SER A 206 17.36 -28.58 -2.23
CA SER A 206 18.09 -29.80 -1.84
C SER A 206 17.62 -30.42 -0.51
N LYS A 207 17.06 -29.60 0.39
CA LYS A 207 16.52 -30.02 1.68
C LYS A 207 15.04 -30.42 1.60
N PHE A 208 14.29 -29.84 0.66
CA PHE A 208 12.85 -30.05 0.49
C PHE A 208 12.53 -30.33 -0.99
N PRO A 209 12.89 -31.52 -1.50
CA PRO A 209 12.74 -31.88 -2.92
C PRO A 209 11.28 -32.08 -3.36
N ASP A 210 10.33 -32.02 -2.43
CA ASP A 210 8.89 -32.07 -2.66
C ASP A 210 8.22 -30.69 -2.82
N LEU A 211 9.01 -29.60 -2.80
CA LEU A 211 8.52 -28.26 -3.12
C LEU A 211 8.24 -28.13 -4.64
N PRO A 212 7.20 -27.38 -5.05
CA PRO A 212 6.80 -27.26 -6.45
C PRO A 212 7.88 -26.61 -7.32
N ALA A 213 7.92 -26.97 -8.61
CA ALA A 213 8.86 -26.42 -9.58
C ALA A 213 8.85 -24.88 -9.61
N ARG A 214 10.03 -24.26 -9.81
CA ARG A 214 10.21 -22.80 -9.67
C ARG A 214 9.22 -21.98 -10.52
N SER A 215 9.05 -22.37 -11.79
CA SER A 215 8.10 -21.75 -12.71
C SER A 215 6.65 -21.85 -12.25
N VAL A 216 6.21 -23.03 -11.78
CA VAL A 216 4.83 -23.23 -11.29
C VAL A 216 4.55 -22.32 -10.08
N LEU A 217 5.50 -22.20 -9.16
CA LEU A 217 5.38 -21.32 -8.01
C LEU A 217 5.45 -19.83 -8.40
N PHE A 218 6.33 -19.48 -9.33
CA PHE A 218 6.46 -18.12 -9.85
C PHE A 218 5.19 -17.65 -10.56
N GLU A 219 4.66 -18.42 -11.52
CA GLU A 219 3.43 -18.05 -12.24
C GLU A 219 2.22 -17.97 -11.31
N ALA A 220 2.13 -18.84 -10.28
CA ALA A 220 1.07 -18.78 -9.28
C ALA A 220 1.15 -17.50 -8.42
N LEU A 221 2.34 -17.16 -7.90
CA LEU A 221 2.58 -15.92 -7.15
C LEU A 221 2.37 -14.68 -8.03
N GLN A 222 2.84 -14.72 -9.27
CA GLN A 222 2.74 -13.62 -10.22
C GLN A 222 1.29 -13.39 -10.68
N THR A 223 0.49 -14.44 -10.79
CA THR A 223 -0.97 -14.36 -10.98
C THR A 223 -1.64 -13.77 -9.74
N ALA A 224 -1.37 -14.33 -8.55
CA ALA A 224 -1.96 -13.86 -7.30
C ALA A 224 -1.65 -12.37 -7.01
N LYS A 225 -0.46 -11.88 -7.39
CA LYS A 225 -0.07 -10.47 -7.27
C LYS A 225 -1.01 -9.49 -8.00
N PHE A 226 -1.62 -9.93 -9.10
CA PHE A 226 -2.56 -9.14 -9.91
C PHE A 226 -4.01 -9.59 -9.80
N ASP A 227 -4.30 -10.76 -9.22
CA ASP A 227 -5.66 -11.15 -8.89
C ASP A 227 -6.28 -10.17 -7.88
N VAL A 228 -7.38 -9.56 -8.28
CA VAL A 228 -8.19 -8.63 -7.48
C VAL A 228 -9.64 -9.09 -7.37
N SER A 229 -9.95 -10.34 -7.75
CA SER A 229 -11.29 -10.93 -7.73
C SER A 229 -11.90 -10.95 -6.34
N GLY A 230 -11.11 -11.29 -5.31
CA GLY A 230 -11.50 -11.28 -3.90
C GLY A 230 -11.60 -9.89 -3.26
N LEU A 231 -11.34 -8.80 -3.98
CA LEU A 231 -11.32 -7.45 -3.41
C LEU A 231 -12.64 -6.70 -3.54
N THR A 232 -13.01 -5.97 -2.50
CA THR A 232 -14.00 -4.88 -2.58
C THR A 232 -13.50 -3.76 -3.49
N THR A 233 -14.40 -2.88 -3.94
CA THR A 233 -14.04 -1.81 -4.88
C THR A 233 -13.09 -0.78 -4.24
N ASP A 234 -13.31 -0.47 -2.97
CA ASP A 234 -12.43 0.33 -2.11
C ASP A 234 -11.01 -0.27 -2.03
N GLN A 235 -10.90 -1.58 -1.76
CA GLN A 235 -9.62 -2.29 -1.71
C GLN A 235 -8.92 -2.30 -3.08
N MET A 236 -9.66 -2.61 -4.16
CA MET A 236 -9.14 -2.62 -5.52
C MET A 236 -8.58 -1.25 -5.93
N LEU A 237 -9.22 -0.15 -5.50
CA LEU A 237 -8.73 1.21 -5.73
C LEU A 237 -7.53 1.58 -4.86
N ARG A 238 -7.44 1.10 -3.61
CA ARG A 238 -6.27 1.30 -2.74
C ARG A 238 -5.03 0.55 -3.22
N LYS A 239 -5.18 -0.66 -3.78
CA LYS A 239 -4.06 -1.60 -4.07
C LYS A 239 -2.89 -0.97 -4.83
N ASP A 240 -3.16 -0.11 -5.81
CA ASP A 240 -2.13 0.74 -6.42
C ASP A 240 -2.62 2.18 -6.63
N LEU A 241 -2.86 2.85 -5.50
CA LEU A 241 -3.25 4.27 -5.42
C LEU A 241 -2.03 5.22 -5.37
N LYS A 242 -2.14 6.38 -6.02
CA LYS A 242 -1.44 7.62 -5.63
C LYS A 242 -2.46 8.73 -5.43
N VAL A 243 -2.13 9.69 -4.56
CA VAL A 243 -2.91 10.89 -4.27
C VAL A 243 -2.08 12.11 -4.65
N LEU A 244 -2.74 13.14 -5.18
CA LEU A 244 -2.19 14.46 -5.46
C LEU A 244 -3.08 15.53 -4.82
N SER A 245 -2.48 16.59 -4.28
CA SER A 245 -3.18 17.70 -3.65
C SER A 245 -2.57 19.04 -4.06
N SER A 246 -3.44 20.02 -4.36
CA SER A 246 -3.09 21.44 -4.47
C SER A 246 -4.36 22.27 -4.29
N ASP A 247 -4.26 23.43 -3.62
CA ASP A 247 -5.31 24.46 -3.62
C ASP A 247 -6.71 23.96 -3.24
N GLY A 248 -6.77 23.06 -2.24
CA GLY A 248 -8.01 22.45 -1.75
C GLY A 248 -8.63 21.37 -2.66
N LEU A 249 -8.08 21.11 -3.85
CA LEU A 249 -8.44 19.95 -4.67
C LEU A 249 -7.48 18.80 -4.41
N VAL A 250 -8.02 17.68 -3.92
CA VAL A 250 -7.33 16.38 -3.87
C VAL A 250 -7.83 15.50 -5.02
N LEU A 251 -6.90 14.91 -5.78
CA LEU A 251 -7.18 13.93 -6.83
C LEU A 251 -6.53 12.59 -6.49
N ALA A 252 -7.28 11.51 -6.68
CA ALA A 252 -6.79 10.14 -6.61
C ALA A 252 -6.50 9.59 -8.02
N ILE A 253 -5.48 8.75 -8.15
CA ILE A 253 -5.24 7.94 -9.35
C ILE A 253 -4.85 6.51 -8.96
N SER A 254 -5.65 5.54 -9.40
CA SER A 254 -5.49 4.12 -9.08
C SER A 254 -5.19 3.32 -10.34
N ALA A 255 -4.24 2.38 -10.27
CA ALA A 255 -4.15 1.31 -11.27
C ALA A 255 -5.05 0.13 -10.83
N VAL A 256 -5.77 -0.45 -11.80
CA VAL A 256 -6.80 -1.48 -11.59
C VAL A 256 -6.51 -2.67 -12.50
N TYR A 257 -6.43 -3.87 -11.93
CA TYR A 257 -5.96 -5.10 -12.61
C TYR A 257 -7.09 -5.96 -13.20
N VAL A 258 -8.13 -5.31 -13.73
CA VAL A 258 -9.22 -5.92 -14.51
C VAL A 258 -9.56 -5.01 -15.71
N THR A 259 -10.30 -5.50 -16.70
CA THR A 259 -10.76 -4.65 -17.82
C THR A 259 -11.69 -3.53 -17.33
N LEU A 260 -11.78 -2.42 -18.08
CA LEU A 260 -12.68 -1.32 -17.69
C LEU A 260 -14.14 -1.74 -17.73
N GLU A 261 -14.51 -2.67 -18.62
CA GLU A 261 -15.84 -3.28 -18.63
C GLU A 261 -16.14 -4.00 -17.31
N ALA A 262 -15.26 -4.91 -16.88
CA ALA A 262 -15.43 -5.65 -15.63
C ALA A 262 -15.41 -4.73 -14.40
N PHE A 263 -14.64 -3.64 -14.43
CA PHE A 263 -14.67 -2.62 -13.38
C PHE A 263 -15.99 -1.83 -13.36
N LEU A 264 -16.49 -1.39 -14.52
CA LEU A 264 -17.74 -0.62 -14.65
C LEU A 264 -19.00 -1.46 -14.36
N GLN A 265 -18.94 -2.78 -14.51
CA GLN A 265 -20.01 -3.73 -14.20
C GLN A 265 -20.05 -4.17 -12.72
N ARG A 266 -19.14 -3.70 -11.86
CA ARG A 266 -19.12 -4.10 -10.43
C ARG A 266 -20.42 -3.70 -9.72
N PRO A 267 -21.06 -4.61 -8.94
CA PRO A 267 -22.24 -4.27 -8.14
C PRO A 267 -21.96 -3.09 -7.19
N GLY A 268 -22.86 -2.10 -7.15
CA GLY A 268 -22.74 -0.95 -6.26
C GLY A 268 -21.66 0.08 -6.63
N LEU A 269 -21.01 -0.03 -7.80
CA LEU A 269 -19.87 0.81 -8.18
C LEU A 269 -20.09 2.31 -7.96
N GLN A 270 -21.23 2.87 -8.37
CA GLN A 270 -21.46 4.31 -8.28
C GLN A 270 -21.55 4.79 -6.82
N GLN A 271 -22.07 3.94 -5.93
CA GLN A 271 -22.10 4.15 -4.49
C GLN A 271 -20.70 3.97 -3.87
N ASP A 272 -19.97 2.93 -4.26
CA ASP A 272 -18.60 2.67 -3.81
C ASP A 272 -17.66 3.83 -4.17
N LEU A 273 -17.68 4.31 -5.41
CA LEU A 273 -16.87 5.45 -5.85
C LEU A 273 -17.22 6.74 -5.10
N CYS A 274 -18.50 6.93 -4.76
CA CYS A 274 -18.94 8.06 -3.94
C CYS A 274 -18.41 7.95 -2.50
N ALA A 275 -18.63 6.81 -1.86
CA ALA A 275 -18.19 6.56 -0.48
C ALA A 275 -16.67 6.62 -0.35
N PHE A 276 -15.93 6.07 -1.32
CA PHE A 276 -14.47 6.13 -1.39
C PHE A 276 -13.96 7.57 -1.50
N CYS A 277 -14.49 8.35 -2.45
CA CYS A 277 -14.06 9.74 -2.62
C CYS A 277 -14.44 10.61 -1.42
N GLN A 278 -15.62 10.40 -0.81
CA GLN A 278 -16.04 11.10 0.40
C GLN A 278 -15.17 10.74 1.62
N ARG A 279 -14.90 9.44 1.84
CA ARG A 279 -14.06 8.93 2.94
C ARG A 279 -12.66 9.53 2.97
N HIS A 280 -12.09 9.79 1.80
CA HIS A 280 -10.71 10.26 1.67
C HIS A 280 -10.59 11.71 1.18
N GLY A 281 -11.69 12.46 1.07
CA GLY A 281 -11.69 13.87 0.64
C GLY A 281 -11.32 14.11 -0.83
N TYR A 282 -11.43 13.10 -1.70
CA TYR A 282 -11.06 13.21 -3.11
C TYR A 282 -12.13 13.98 -3.90
N GLY A 283 -11.75 15.10 -4.50
CA GLY A 283 -12.59 15.85 -5.44
C GLY A 283 -12.73 15.16 -6.81
N GLY A 284 -11.88 14.18 -7.11
CA GLY A 284 -11.98 13.32 -8.29
C GLY A 284 -11.02 12.12 -8.24
N LEU A 285 -11.33 11.10 -9.04
CA LEU A 285 -10.58 9.85 -9.15
C LEU A 285 -10.35 9.52 -10.63
N VAL A 286 -9.13 9.12 -10.97
CA VAL A 286 -8.78 8.51 -12.26
C VAL A 286 -8.46 7.03 -12.02
N ALA A 287 -9.35 6.14 -12.46
CA ALA A 287 -9.12 4.70 -12.43
C ALA A 287 -8.53 4.26 -13.79
N MET A 288 -7.27 3.86 -13.81
CA MET A 288 -6.58 3.33 -14.98
C MET A 288 -6.59 1.81 -14.95
N THR A 289 -7.24 1.17 -15.92
CA THR A 289 -7.23 -0.30 -16.02
C THR A 289 -6.06 -0.81 -16.84
N ILE A 290 -5.51 -1.96 -16.45
CA ILE A 290 -4.60 -2.76 -17.26
C ILE A 290 -5.11 -4.20 -17.37
N SER A 291 -5.11 -4.72 -18.58
CA SER A 291 -5.22 -6.14 -18.90
C SER A 291 -4.19 -6.52 -19.98
N PHE A 292 -4.04 -7.80 -20.28
CA PHE A 292 -3.14 -8.30 -21.32
C PHE A 292 -3.93 -9.03 -22.40
N ASN A 293 -3.48 -8.93 -23.65
CA ASN A 293 -4.01 -9.75 -24.74
C ASN A 293 -3.33 -11.14 -24.79
N GLU A 294 -3.76 -11.99 -25.72
CA GLU A 294 -3.18 -13.33 -25.97
C GLU A 294 -1.67 -13.34 -26.29
N ARG A 295 -1.05 -12.17 -26.54
CA ARG A 295 0.36 -11.98 -26.85
C ARG A 295 1.15 -11.34 -25.69
N ASN A 296 0.54 -11.26 -24.51
CA ASN A 296 1.04 -10.58 -23.32
C ASN A 296 1.33 -9.07 -23.51
N GLU A 297 0.70 -8.43 -24.50
CA GLU A 297 0.82 -7.00 -24.75
C GLU A 297 -0.18 -6.23 -23.86
N PRO A 298 0.25 -5.13 -23.22
CA PRO A 298 -0.62 -4.38 -22.30
C PRO A 298 -1.71 -3.63 -23.07
N PHE A 299 -2.94 -3.78 -22.60
CA PHE A 299 -4.10 -3.01 -23.01
C PHE A 299 -4.49 -2.05 -21.89
N ARG A 300 -4.76 -0.77 -22.22
CA ARG A 300 -5.09 0.27 -21.23
C ARG A 300 -6.37 1.01 -21.61
N GLN A 301 -7.13 1.33 -20.58
CA GLN A 301 -8.32 2.18 -20.63
C GLN A 301 -8.33 3.00 -19.33
N LEU A 302 -9.08 4.09 -19.27
CA LEU A 302 -9.24 4.86 -18.05
C LEU A 302 -10.66 5.39 -17.87
N ALA A 303 -11.05 5.57 -16.60
CA ALA A 303 -12.28 6.23 -16.20
C ALA A 303 -11.98 7.41 -15.26
N VAL A 304 -12.56 8.57 -15.57
CA VAL A 304 -12.52 9.78 -14.75
C VAL A 304 -13.85 9.91 -14.00
N TYR A 305 -13.81 9.72 -12.69
CA TYR A 305 -14.95 9.87 -11.78
C TYR A 305 -14.86 11.19 -11.00
N SER A 306 -15.97 11.92 -10.91
CA SER A 306 -16.16 12.94 -9.88
C SER A 306 -17.64 13.33 -9.75
N GLN A 307 -18.09 13.56 -8.52
CA GLN A 307 -19.40 14.16 -8.22
C GLN A 307 -19.50 15.64 -8.65
N HIS A 308 -18.36 16.32 -8.89
CA HIS A 308 -18.32 17.70 -9.34
C HIS A 308 -18.09 17.73 -10.87
N PRO A 309 -19.09 18.10 -11.70
CA PRO A 309 -18.93 18.07 -13.16
C PRO A 309 -17.76 18.92 -13.67
N ALA A 310 -17.53 20.09 -13.06
CA ALA A 310 -16.41 20.96 -13.41
C ALA A 310 -15.03 20.30 -13.18
N VAL A 311 -14.86 19.52 -12.10
CA VAL A 311 -13.62 18.77 -11.84
C VAL A 311 -13.46 17.64 -12.86
N ARG A 312 -14.54 16.89 -13.13
CA ARG A 312 -14.53 15.82 -14.13
C ARG A 312 -14.13 16.35 -15.51
N THR A 313 -14.80 17.39 -16.01
CA THR A 313 -14.52 18.01 -17.31
C THR A 313 -13.10 18.60 -17.37
N ALA A 314 -12.60 19.22 -16.30
CA ALA A 314 -11.23 19.74 -16.26
C ALA A 314 -10.18 18.61 -16.36
N VAL A 315 -10.32 17.55 -15.55
CA VAL A 315 -9.42 16.39 -15.57
C VAL A 315 -9.47 15.67 -16.92
N CYS A 316 -10.66 15.41 -17.45
CA CYS A 316 -10.87 14.88 -18.81
C CYS A 316 -10.11 15.72 -19.85
N GLY A 317 -10.36 17.03 -19.91
CA GLY A 317 -9.76 17.89 -20.91
C GLY A 317 -8.24 18.00 -20.83
N VAL A 318 -7.64 17.86 -19.65
CA VAL A 318 -6.17 17.79 -19.52
C VAL A 318 -5.64 16.46 -20.04
N LEU A 319 -6.26 15.34 -19.67
CA LEU A 319 -5.86 14.01 -20.14
C LEU A 319 -6.02 13.85 -21.66
N GLU A 320 -7.06 14.45 -22.24
CA GLU A 320 -7.32 14.50 -23.69
C GLU A 320 -6.29 15.37 -24.44
N ARG A 321 -5.75 16.42 -23.82
CA ARG A 321 -4.74 17.32 -24.40
C ARG A 321 -3.29 16.97 -24.05
N ALA A 322 -3.08 15.88 -23.29
CA ALA A 322 -1.75 15.42 -22.93
C ALA A 322 -0.91 15.14 -24.18
N ASN A 323 0.33 15.62 -24.20
CA ASN A 323 1.25 15.51 -25.34
C ASN A 323 2.66 15.04 -24.96
N ASN A 324 2.96 14.85 -23.67
CA ASN A 324 4.25 14.37 -23.18
C ASN A 324 4.09 13.41 -21.97
N PRO A 325 3.88 12.11 -22.20
CA PRO A 325 3.55 11.49 -23.49
C PRO A 325 2.12 11.82 -23.94
N PRO A 326 1.80 11.73 -25.24
CA PRO A 326 0.41 11.70 -25.68
C PRO A 326 -0.28 10.45 -25.13
N LEU A 327 -1.53 10.56 -24.70
CA LEU A 327 -2.30 9.42 -24.17
C LEU A 327 -3.19 8.74 -25.22
N ASP A 328 -3.41 9.40 -26.36
CA ASP A 328 -4.23 8.94 -27.49
C ASP A 328 -5.62 8.44 -27.06
N LEU A 329 -6.30 9.28 -26.27
CA LEU A 329 -7.59 8.96 -25.67
C LEU A 329 -8.72 9.01 -26.71
N SER A 330 -9.52 7.95 -26.72
CA SER A 330 -10.75 7.82 -27.52
C SER A 330 -11.93 7.59 -26.57
N PRO A 331 -12.97 8.46 -26.56
CA PRO A 331 -14.09 8.33 -25.63
C PRO A 331 -14.85 7.01 -25.79
N LEU A 332 -15.30 6.46 -24.66
CA LEU A 332 -16.15 5.27 -24.58
C LEU A 332 -17.49 5.65 -23.93
N GLY A 333 -18.54 4.91 -24.28
CA GLY A 333 -19.85 5.03 -23.63
C GLY A 333 -19.76 4.67 -22.15
N SER A 334 -20.32 5.51 -21.28
CA SER A 334 -20.47 5.26 -19.84
C SER A 334 -21.95 5.17 -19.49
N LEU A 335 -22.32 4.18 -18.69
CA LEU A 335 -23.68 4.06 -18.13
C LEU A 335 -23.92 5.02 -16.96
N TYR A 336 -22.87 5.66 -16.43
CA TYR A 336 -22.94 6.50 -15.23
C TYR A 336 -22.62 7.97 -15.57
N PRO A 337 -23.52 8.93 -15.28
CA PRO A 337 -23.37 10.34 -15.68
C PRO A 337 -22.23 11.07 -14.95
N ASN A 338 -21.67 10.48 -13.89
CA ASN A 338 -20.52 10.97 -13.13
C ASN A 338 -19.20 10.27 -13.48
N ILE A 339 -19.17 9.43 -14.52
CA ILE A 339 -17.96 8.78 -15.07
C ILE A 339 -17.81 9.12 -16.57
N CYS A 340 -16.62 9.58 -16.95
CA CYS A 340 -16.18 9.64 -18.36
C CYS A 340 -15.18 8.50 -18.61
N ALA A 341 -15.39 7.67 -19.63
CA ALA A 341 -14.57 6.49 -19.94
C ALA A 341 -13.82 6.67 -21.26
N TYR A 342 -12.62 6.10 -21.37
CA TYR A 342 -11.75 6.22 -22.54
C TYR A 342 -10.96 4.94 -22.81
N HIS A 343 -10.79 4.61 -24.09
CA HIS A 343 -9.71 3.73 -24.56
C HIS A 343 -8.43 4.56 -24.69
N GLN A 344 -7.29 4.02 -24.25
CA GLN A 344 -6.01 4.72 -24.22
C GLN A 344 -5.07 4.12 -25.28
N GLY A 345 -4.91 4.78 -26.42
CA GLY A 345 -4.09 4.29 -27.53
C GLY A 345 -2.61 4.13 -27.17
N ASN A 346 -2.06 5.02 -26.34
CA ASN A 346 -0.70 4.87 -25.83
C ASN A 346 -0.66 3.90 -24.63
N THR A 347 -0.53 2.61 -24.92
CA THR A 347 -0.52 1.56 -23.88
C THR A 347 0.76 1.49 -23.05
N VAL A 348 1.84 2.21 -23.40
CA VAL A 348 3.04 2.32 -22.54
C VAL A 348 2.96 3.47 -21.53
N ALA A 349 1.98 4.38 -21.66
CA ALA A 349 1.72 5.44 -20.69
C ALA A 349 0.99 4.89 -19.44
N SER A 350 1.71 4.22 -18.55
CA SER A 350 1.17 3.75 -17.26
C SER A 350 0.87 4.90 -16.28
N ARG A 351 0.34 4.56 -15.10
CA ARG A 351 0.07 5.53 -14.01
C ARG A 351 1.29 6.42 -13.70
N LYS A 352 2.52 5.89 -13.80
CA LYS A 352 3.78 6.66 -13.64
C LYS A 352 3.90 7.83 -14.64
N LYS A 353 3.28 7.73 -15.83
CA LYS A 353 3.26 8.77 -16.88
C LYS A 353 2.04 9.70 -16.81
N VAL A 354 0.91 9.23 -16.27
CA VAL A 354 -0.31 10.04 -16.09
C VAL A 354 -0.25 10.91 -14.81
N LEU A 355 0.45 10.45 -13.77
CA LEU A 355 0.60 11.18 -12.50
C LEU A 355 1.22 12.58 -12.68
N PRO A 356 2.30 12.79 -13.48
CA PRO A 356 2.82 14.13 -13.76
C PRO A 356 1.79 15.06 -14.42
N ILE A 357 1.05 14.57 -15.43
CA ILE A 357 0.03 15.34 -16.16
C ILE A 357 -1.05 15.88 -15.21
N LEU A 358 -1.49 15.08 -14.24
CA LEU A 358 -2.43 15.52 -13.21
C LEU A 358 -1.80 16.47 -12.18
N LYS A 359 -0.52 16.31 -11.86
CA LYS A 359 0.23 17.18 -10.94
C LYS A 359 0.47 18.58 -11.54
N ASP A 360 0.79 18.65 -12.83
CA ASP A 360 0.97 19.90 -13.56
C ASP A 360 -0.35 20.68 -13.66
N PHE A 361 -1.47 20.00 -13.95
CA PHE A 361 -2.82 20.61 -13.90
C PHE A 361 -3.16 21.21 -12.54
N LEU A 362 -2.89 20.49 -11.45
CA LEU A 362 -3.15 20.98 -10.09
C LEU A 362 -2.32 22.25 -9.79
N ARG A 363 -1.03 22.27 -10.17
CA ARG A 363 -0.16 23.44 -10.02
C ARG A 363 -0.64 24.64 -10.86
N GLU A 364 -1.01 24.42 -12.12
CA GLU A 364 -1.55 25.47 -13.00
C GLU A 364 -2.86 26.06 -12.47
N ARG A 365 -3.70 25.22 -11.84
CA ARG A 365 -4.94 25.66 -11.21
C ARG A 365 -4.69 26.55 -9.99
N GLY A 366 -3.66 26.27 -9.18
CA GLY A 366 -3.25 27.16 -8.09
C GLY A 366 -2.69 28.50 -8.58
N ILE A 367 -1.82 28.47 -9.59
CA ILE A 367 -1.25 29.69 -10.20
C ILE A 367 -2.35 30.59 -10.81
N THR A 368 -3.44 30.02 -11.30
CA THR A 368 -4.59 30.78 -11.86
C THR A 368 -5.64 31.17 -10.82
N ALA A 369 -5.60 30.60 -9.61
CA ALA A 369 -6.52 30.89 -8.51
C ALA A 369 -6.03 32.04 -7.61
N GLY A 370 -5.91 33.24 -8.20
CA GLY A 370 -5.83 34.48 -7.41
C GLY A 370 -7.03 34.61 -6.44
N PRO A 371 -6.88 35.35 -5.32
CA PRO A 371 -7.79 35.24 -4.18
C PRO A 371 -9.25 35.56 -4.54
N MET A 372 -10.07 34.50 -4.63
CA MET A 372 -11.51 34.63 -4.80
C MET A 372 -12.12 35.19 -3.51
N HIS A 373 -12.66 36.40 -3.58
CA HIS A 373 -13.54 36.91 -2.53
C HIS A 373 -14.77 35.99 -2.40
N PRO A 374 -15.20 35.65 -1.17
CA PRO A 374 -16.42 34.88 -0.97
C PRO A 374 -17.63 35.75 -1.32
N ALA A 375 -18.36 35.37 -2.37
CA ALA A 375 -19.61 35.98 -2.79
C ALA A 375 -20.78 35.04 -2.46
N ASP A 376 -21.70 35.56 -1.63
CA ASP A 376 -23.07 35.10 -1.37
C ASP A 376 -23.33 33.59 -1.23
N THR A 377 -23.24 33.11 0.02
CA THR A 377 -24.00 31.96 0.49
C THR A 377 -25.50 32.29 0.50
N GLY A 378 -26.16 32.10 -0.64
CA GLY A 378 -27.60 32.28 -0.79
C GLY A 378 -28.41 31.44 0.21
N SER A 379 -29.06 32.12 1.16
CA SER A 379 -29.82 31.48 2.23
C SER A 379 -31.02 30.69 1.68
N CYS A 380 -31.12 29.41 2.03
CA CYS A 380 -32.27 28.57 1.71
C CYS A 380 -33.45 28.91 2.65
N GLY A 381 -34.13 30.02 2.37
CA GLY A 381 -35.32 30.45 3.12
C GLY A 381 -36.52 29.55 2.83
N THR A 382 -37.02 28.85 3.83
CA THR A 382 -38.18 27.95 3.75
C THR A 382 -39.50 28.73 3.66
N THR A 383 -39.94 29.06 2.46
CA THR A 383 -41.23 29.72 2.20
C THR A 383 -42.41 28.76 2.39
N ARG A 384 -42.96 28.74 3.60
CA ARG A 384 -44.26 28.11 3.91
C ARG A 384 -45.41 29.03 3.45
N PRO A 385 -46.40 28.55 2.69
CA PRO A 385 -47.58 29.35 2.35
C PRO A 385 -48.58 29.39 3.51
N GLU A 386 -49.20 30.55 3.73
CA GLU A 386 -50.35 30.72 4.64
C GLU A 386 -51.68 30.45 3.91
N PRO A 387 -52.64 29.75 4.54
CA PRO A 387 -54.03 29.70 4.08
C PRO A 387 -54.80 30.95 4.56
N LYS A 388 -55.88 31.30 3.85
CA LYS A 388 -56.79 32.40 4.24
C LYS A 388 -57.98 31.88 5.05
N ASP A 389 -58.46 32.68 6.00
CA ASP A 389 -59.68 32.41 6.77
C ASP A 389 -60.95 32.36 5.89
N SER A 390 -61.84 31.41 6.20
CA SER A 390 -63.29 31.54 5.95
C SER A 390 -64.12 30.58 6.80
N SER A 391 -64.51 31.05 7.98
CA SER A 391 -65.74 30.78 8.76
C SER A 391 -66.56 29.46 8.64
N ALA A 392 -67.01 28.99 9.82
CA ALA A 392 -68.05 27.98 10.10
C ALA A 392 -67.65 26.49 10.00
N GLY A 393 -68.12 25.60 10.88
CA GLY A 393 -68.88 25.83 12.12
C GLY A 393 -69.47 24.53 12.71
N CYS A 394 -69.52 24.42 14.05
CA CYS A 394 -69.92 23.24 14.85
C CYS A 394 -69.00 22.01 14.70
N GLY A 395 -68.78 21.16 15.72
CA GLY A 395 -69.13 21.23 17.15
C GLY A 395 -68.93 19.86 17.84
N GLU A 396 -68.56 19.85 19.14
CA GLU A 396 -68.54 18.67 20.05
C GLU A 396 -67.55 17.51 19.68
N SER A 397 -67.03 16.64 20.58
CA SER A 397 -67.01 16.55 22.06
C SER A 397 -65.94 15.52 22.53
N GLY A 398 -65.29 15.75 23.69
CA GLY A 398 -64.53 14.73 24.45
C GLY A 398 -63.19 14.27 23.86
N GLU A 399 -62.29 13.58 24.58
CA GLU A 399 -62.19 13.29 26.03
C GLU A 399 -60.69 13.08 26.40
N ASN A 400 -60.37 13.18 27.69
CA ASN A 400 -59.07 12.98 28.37
C ASN A 400 -59.41 12.37 29.76
N PRO A 401 -58.48 11.87 30.63
CA PRO A 401 -57.01 11.93 30.62
C PRO A 401 -56.35 10.57 31.03
N GLU A 402 -55.31 10.62 31.90
CA GLU A 402 -54.75 9.57 32.79
C GLU A 402 -53.75 8.52 32.20
N ASP A 403 -52.74 7.98 32.92
CA ASP A 403 -51.81 8.47 33.98
C ASP A 403 -50.78 7.33 34.33
N SER A 404 -49.77 7.35 35.23
CA SER A 404 -49.16 8.31 36.20
C SER A 404 -47.74 7.81 36.62
N ASP A 405 -46.80 8.71 36.97
CA ASP A 405 -45.82 8.59 38.09
C ASP A 405 -44.76 7.44 38.15
N VAL A 406 -43.68 7.44 38.98
CA VAL A 406 -43.22 8.34 40.07
C VAL A 406 -41.66 8.45 40.19
N ALA A 407 -41.16 9.29 41.11
CA ALA A 407 -39.76 9.56 41.53
C ALA A 407 -38.93 8.32 42.02
N GLY A 408 -37.64 8.39 42.42
CA GLY A 408 -36.65 9.47 42.68
C GLY A 408 -35.28 8.84 43.08
N GLU A 409 -34.32 9.45 43.79
CA GLU A 409 -34.08 10.83 44.26
C GLU A 409 -32.61 10.99 44.76
N ALA A 410 -32.11 12.24 44.94
CA ALA A 410 -30.88 12.69 45.66
C ALA A 410 -29.47 12.14 45.27
N GLY A 411 -28.37 12.89 45.38
CA GLY A 411 -28.19 14.30 45.82
C GLY A 411 -26.74 14.81 45.64
N ALA A 412 -26.51 16.11 45.88
CA ALA A 412 -25.20 16.79 45.77
C ALA A 412 -24.50 17.01 47.14
N PRO A 413 -23.30 17.62 47.18
CA PRO A 413 -23.28 19.05 47.53
C PRO A 413 -22.31 19.92 46.68
N GLU A 414 -22.36 21.22 46.93
CA GLU A 414 -21.79 22.31 46.11
C GLU A 414 -20.42 22.82 46.60
N TYR A 415 -19.64 23.45 45.70
CA TYR A 415 -19.16 24.83 45.96
C TYR A 415 -18.81 25.57 44.65
N GLU A 416 -18.90 26.91 44.69
CA GLU A 416 -18.80 27.86 43.57
C GLU A 416 -17.82 29.02 43.98
N PRO A 417 -17.66 30.18 43.30
CA PRO A 417 -17.98 30.56 41.90
C PRO A 417 -16.91 31.45 41.18
N ARG A 418 -17.28 31.89 39.96
CA ARG A 418 -16.82 33.09 39.20
C ARG A 418 -15.52 32.97 38.38
N GLY A 419 -15.46 33.53 37.17
CA GLY A 419 -16.53 34.23 36.44
C GLY A 419 -16.18 34.65 35.00
N ARG A 420 -17.21 35.07 34.25
CA ARG A 420 -17.12 35.46 32.83
C ARG A 420 -16.50 36.85 32.63
N ARG A 421 -15.75 37.03 31.53
CA ARG A 421 -15.74 38.26 30.71
C ARG A 421 -15.65 37.88 29.22
N ASP A 422 -16.37 38.65 28.40
CA ASP A 422 -16.52 38.47 26.94
C ASP A 422 -15.50 39.33 26.14
N PRO A 423 -15.35 39.13 24.81
CA PRO A 423 -14.05 39.27 24.14
C PRO A 423 -13.70 40.66 23.58
N ALA A 424 -12.42 40.87 23.27
CA ALA A 424 -11.92 42.07 22.60
C ALA A 424 -10.78 41.77 21.58
N ARG A 425 -11.11 41.95 20.29
CA ARG A 425 -10.26 42.33 19.13
C ARG A 425 -8.90 41.64 18.87
N CYS A 426 -8.74 41.15 17.63
CA CYS A 426 -7.48 40.74 17.03
C CYS A 426 -6.52 41.92 16.76
N PRO A 427 -5.19 41.70 16.83
CA PRO A 427 -4.21 42.32 15.95
C PRO A 427 -4.21 41.63 14.57
N ARG A 428 -3.69 42.29 13.54
CA ARG A 428 -3.42 41.71 12.21
C ARG A 428 -1.91 41.65 11.93
N HIS A 429 -1.50 40.64 11.17
CA HIS A 429 -0.23 40.49 10.43
C HIS A 429 1.09 40.67 11.20
N GLY A 430 1.80 39.56 11.35
CA GLY A 430 3.24 39.46 11.10
C GLY A 430 3.46 38.21 10.24
N ASP A 431 4.29 38.28 9.21
CA ASP A 431 4.48 37.16 8.27
C ASP A 431 5.32 36.05 8.90
N ALA A 432 4.81 34.82 8.82
CA ALA A 432 5.57 33.58 9.02
C ALA A 432 4.97 32.50 8.11
N LEU A 433 5.78 32.00 7.17
CA LEU A 433 5.43 30.80 6.41
C LEU A 433 5.47 29.61 7.37
N LEU A 434 4.33 28.96 7.57
CA LEU A 434 4.24 27.68 8.27
C LEU A 434 3.81 26.62 7.26
N GLU A 435 4.77 25.78 6.89
CA GLU A 435 4.54 24.56 6.12
C GLU A 435 3.91 23.54 7.09
N ASP A 436 2.58 23.51 7.14
CA ASP A 436 1.80 22.58 7.96
C ASP A 436 1.79 21.18 7.31
N ASP A 437 2.96 20.55 7.30
CA ASP A 437 3.25 19.29 6.65
C ASP A 437 2.69 18.13 7.51
N ALA A 438 1.36 17.99 7.46
CA ALA A 438 0.65 16.86 8.08
C ALA A 438 1.19 15.55 7.46
N PRO A 439 1.88 14.68 8.23
CA PRO A 439 2.68 13.61 7.67
C PRO A 439 1.78 12.50 7.10
N LEU A 440 1.53 12.58 5.80
CA LEU A 440 0.95 11.48 5.02
C LEU A 440 1.89 10.26 5.13
N PRO A 441 1.36 9.04 5.29
CA PRO A 441 2.19 7.85 5.31
C PRO A 441 2.99 7.75 4.00
N PRO A 442 4.32 7.52 4.06
CA PRO A 442 5.14 7.46 2.86
C PRO A 442 4.61 6.37 1.93
N THR A 443 4.44 6.69 0.65
CA THR A 443 3.88 5.69 -0.27
C THR A 443 4.89 4.56 -0.47
N PRO A 444 4.48 3.29 -0.34
CA PRO A 444 5.35 2.12 -0.46
C PRO A 444 6.47 2.24 -1.49
N MET A 445 7.72 2.18 -1.00
CA MET A 445 8.93 2.58 -1.74
C MET A 445 9.46 1.53 -2.74
N ASN A 446 8.62 0.61 -3.19
CA ASN A 446 8.93 -0.44 -4.19
C ASN A 446 9.01 0.13 -5.62
N SER A 447 9.59 1.32 -5.78
CA SER A 447 9.77 2.02 -7.06
C SER A 447 11.22 2.45 -7.33
N LEU A 448 12.21 1.93 -6.60
CA LEU A 448 13.62 1.89 -7.04
C LEU A 448 13.86 0.80 -8.11
N VAL A 449 12.91 0.71 -9.05
CA VAL A 449 13.07 0.18 -10.40
C VAL A 449 12.37 1.21 -11.29
N ASP A 450 13.14 1.85 -12.18
CA ASP A 450 12.65 2.98 -12.98
C ASP A 450 11.47 2.60 -13.88
N GLU A 451 11.42 1.34 -14.32
CA GLU A 451 10.30 0.77 -15.08
C GLU A 451 9.39 -0.07 -14.18
N CYS A 452 8.07 0.04 -14.37
CA CYS A 452 7.17 -0.98 -13.86
C CYS A 452 7.40 -2.28 -14.65
N PRO A 453 7.38 -3.48 -14.03
CA PRO A 453 7.47 -4.76 -14.76
C PRO A 453 6.42 -4.95 -15.86
N LEU A 454 5.37 -4.12 -15.89
CA LEU A 454 4.29 -4.13 -16.88
C LEU A 454 4.38 -2.98 -17.92
N ASP A 455 5.36 -2.08 -17.83
CA ASP A 455 5.51 -0.97 -18.80
C ASP A 455 5.90 -1.48 -20.20
N ARG A 456 6.42 -2.72 -20.31
CA ARG A 456 6.77 -3.40 -21.58
C ARG A 456 5.94 -4.68 -21.86
N GLY A 457 4.87 -4.93 -21.09
CA GLY A 457 4.16 -6.22 -21.08
C GLY A 457 4.80 -7.26 -20.16
N LEU A 458 4.21 -8.45 -20.04
CA LEU A 458 4.81 -9.55 -19.28
C LEU A 458 6.07 -10.09 -20.00
N PRO A 459 7.05 -10.70 -19.29
CA PRO A 459 8.27 -11.22 -19.91
C PRO A 459 7.99 -12.20 -21.07
N LYS A 460 8.36 -11.81 -22.30
CA LYS A 460 8.18 -12.64 -23.51
C LYS A 460 9.22 -13.77 -23.57
N LEU A 461 9.01 -14.82 -22.77
CA LEU A 461 9.76 -16.08 -22.80
C LEU A 461 9.34 -16.96 -24.01
N SER A 462 9.58 -16.48 -25.22
CA SER A 462 9.42 -17.27 -26.45
C SER A 462 10.77 -17.82 -26.93
N ALA A 463 10.75 -18.97 -27.61
CA ALA A 463 11.97 -19.58 -28.14
C ALA A 463 12.62 -18.72 -29.25
N GLU A 464 11.80 -18.01 -30.03
CA GLU A 464 12.25 -17.06 -31.06
C GLU A 464 12.95 -15.86 -30.45
N ALA A 465 12.43 -15.29 -29.36
CA ALA A 465 13.03 -14.14 -28.67
C ALA A 465 14.42 -14.46 -28.07
N ILE A 466 14.66 -15.72 -27.71
CA ILE A 466 15.99 -16.24 -27.34
C ILE A 466 16.87 -16.36 -28.59
N PHE A 467 16.34 -16.93 -29.68
CA PHE A 467 17.09 -17.16 -30.92
C PHE A 467 17.53 -15.86 -31.63
N GLU A 468 16.67 -14.83 -31.69
CA GLU A 468 17.03 -13.52 -32.24
C GLU A 468 18.22 -12.90 -31.50
N LYS A 469 18.19 -12.90 -30.15
CA LYS A 469 19.30 -12.38 -29.33
C LYS A 469 20.60 -13.15 -29.56
N PHE A 470 20.55 -14.48 -29.68
CA PHE A 470 21.73 -15.28 -30.05
C PHE A 470 22.25 -14.95 -31.46
N SER A 471 21.36 -14.66 -32.42
CA SER A 471 21.76 -14.27 -33.78
C SER A 471 22.42 -12.89 -33.85
N HIS A 472 22.11 -11.98 -32.92
CA HIS A 472 22.81 -10.69 -32.83
C HIS A 472 24.21 -10.80 -32.20
N ILE A 473 24.45 -11.78 -31.32
CA ILE A 473 25.76 -11.99 -30.68
C ILE A 473 26.82 -12.47 -31.69
N THR A 474 26.43 -13.22 -32.72
CA THR A 474 27.39 -13.81 -33.69
C THR A 474 27.87 -12.85 -34.79
N VAL A 475 27.24 -11.67 -34.95
CA VAL A 475 27.59 -10.69 -35.99
C VAL A 475 28.76 -9.77 -35.57
N VAL A 476 29.00 -9.57 -34.27
CA VAL A 476 30.07 -8.68 -33.79
C VAL A 476 31.37 -9.45 -33.50
N ARG A 477 32.12 -9.78 -34.56
CA ARG A 477 33.53 -10.19 -34.45
C ARG A 477 34.47 -9.02 -34.78
N PRO A 478 35.36 -8.59 -33.86
CA PRO A 478 36.39 -7.61 -34.18
C PRO A 478 37.38 -8.14 -35.24
N SER A 479 37.75 -7.29 -36.19
CA SER A 479 38.83 -7.56 -37.14
C SER A 479 40.18 -7.49 -36.43
N ALA A 480 40.85 -8.63 -36.27
CA ALA A 480 42.19 -8.67 -35.69
C ALA A 480 43.25 -8.16 -36.69
N SER A 481 43.89 -7.04 -36.39
CA SER A 481 44.99 -6.46 -37.17
C SER A 481 46.04 -5.83 -36.26
N GLY A 482 47.32 -6.10 -36.49
CA GLY A 482 48.43 -5.42 -35.81
C GLY A 482 49.40 -6.34 -35.07
N SER A 483 50.34 -6.93 -35.81
CA SER A 483 51.55 -7.54 -35.25
C SER A 483 52.66 -6.48 -35.07
N PRO A 484 53.30 -6.34 -33.90
CA PRO A 484 54.53 -5.58 -33.74
C PRO A 484 55.77 -6.49 -33.88
N GLU A 485 56.81 -6.03 -34.59
CA GLU A 485 58.11 -6.71 -34.63
C GLU A 485 59.09 -6.17 -33.57
N LYS A 486 59.65 -7.12 -32.79
CA LYS A 486 61.01 -7.14 -32.22
C LYS A 486 61.46 -6.06 -31.22
N LYS A 487 61.84 -6.58 -30.04
CA LYS A 487 62.53 -5.99 -28.88
C LYS A 487 61.65 -5.18 -27.92
#